data_AF-A0A7K2YS00-F1
#
_entry.id   AF-A0A7K2YS00-F1
#
_cell.length_a   1.000
_cell.length_b   1.000
_cell.length_c   1.000
_cell.angle_alpha   90.00
_cell.angle_beta   90.00
_cell.angle_gamma   90.00
#
_symmetry.space_group_name_H-M   'P 1'
#
loop_
_entity.id
_entity.type
_entity.pdbx_description
1 polymer ?
#
loop_
_entity_poly.entity_id
_entity_poly.type
_entity_poly.pdbx_seq_one_letter_code
_entity_poly.pdbx_strand_id
1 'polypeptide(L)'
;MFDPVITSHDALLGLLRSGHGQGARRALVADRVAVLDALDGCVVRDPRAVPATESRSLYYARLYADLDAGLDGLARHLLCDDDWTDEDADRTALPLAVLGTLARLGRSDATALLREYVKEGRDWPEALDRLAAVAVEGALDGMLDVVLERGEDDELYECVKNSPGMRPWRMWATRDERVRAVVEQVDLDWWHWELTRSVKTPHPTAPAQTVDDVLAEAADGPRQALACGRRLGAVAGPEHRGAILAAAWA
;
A
#
# COMPACT_ATOMS: atom_id res chain seq x y z
N MET A 1 47.32 4.74 -9.15
CA MET A 1 45.97 4.80 -8.55
C MET A 1 45.65 3.37 -8.14
N PHE A 2 45.60 3.08 -6.84
CA PHE A 2 45.41 1.71 -6.35
C PHE A 2 43.94 1.31 -6.56
N ASP A 3 43.72 0.22 -7.29
CA ASP A 3 42.42 -0.44 -7.37
C ASP A 3 42.44 -1.55 -6.30
N PRO A 4 41.72 -1.40 -5.18
CA PRO A 4 41.68 -2.47 -4.18
C PRO A 4 40.84 -3.62 -4.74
N VAL A 5 41.46 -4.80 -4.85
CA VAL A 5 40.77 -6.07 -5.13
C VAL A 5 39.77 -6.31 -4.00
N ILE A 6 38.49 -6.48 -4.33
CA ILE A 6 37.46 -6.91 -3.37
C ILE A 6 37.71 -8.38 -3.05
N THR A 7 38.29 -8.66 -1.90
CA THR A 7 38.58 -10.01 -1.41
C THR A 7 37.54 -10.55 -0.42
N SER A 8 36.48 -9.78 -0.10
CA SER A 8 35.44 -10.22 0.85
C SER A 8 34.03 -9.70 0.54
N HIS A 9 33.03 -10.48 0.98
CA HIS A 9 31.59 -10.19 0.91
C HIS A 9 31.23 -8.82 1.55
N ASP A 10 31.92 -8.45 2.62
CA ASP A 10 31.69 -7.19 3.36
C ASP A 10 32.01 -5.93 2.53
N ALA A 11 33.04 -5.99 1.69
CA ALA A 11 33.41 -4.86 0.85
C ALA A 11 32.41 -4.63 -0.31
N LEU A 12 31.78 -5.70 -0.82
CA LEU A 12 30.71 -5.62 -1.80
C LEU A 12 29.40 -5.09 -1.18
N LEU A 13 29.04 -5.59 0.01
CA LEU A 13 27.91 -5.10 0.79
C LEU A 13 28.05 -3.60 1.12
N GLY A 14 29.23 -3.14 1.53
CA GLY A 14 29.47 -1.71 1.80
C GLY A 14 29.22 -0.82 0.58
N LEU A 15 29.56 -1.29 -0.62
CA LEU A 15 29.35 -0.57 -1.86
C LEU A 15 27.88 -0.54 -2.30
N LEU A 16 27.16 -1.67 -2.19
CA LEU A 16 25.72 -1.74 -2.44
C LEU A 16 24.91 -0.88 -1.45
N ARG A 17 25.36 -0.77 -0.21
CA ARG A 17 24.70 0.05 0.82
C ARG A 17 24.76 1.55 0.51
N SER A 18 25.91 2.02 0.01
CA SER A 18 26.21 3.45 -0.17
C SER A 18 25.38 4.21 -1.22
N GLY A 19 24.70 3.52 -2.14
CA GLY A 19 23.75 4.14 -3.08
C GLY A 19 24.34 5.12 -4.12
N HIS A 20 25.66 5.28 -4.19
CA HIS A 20 26.31 6.25 -5.10
C HIS A 20 26.63 5.71 -6.52
N GLY A 21 25.96 4.65 -6.99
CA GLY A 21 26.17 4.06 -8.33
C GLY A 21 27.51 3.33 -8.55
N GLN A 22 28.47 3.46 -7.64
CA GLN A 22 29.77 2.76 -7.67
C GLN A 22 29.64 1.25 -7.40
N GLY A 23 28.64 0.84 -6.60
CA GLY A 23 28.35 -0.58 -6.33
C GLY A 23 27.88 -1.34 -7.56
N ALA A 24 26.97 -0.76 -8.35
CA ALA A 24 26.47 -1.35 -9.60
C ALA A 24 27.58 -1.56 -10.64
N ARG A 25 28.49 -0.58 -10.80
CA ARG A 25 29.62 -0.68 -11.73
C ARG A 25 30.66 -1.74 -11.35
N ARG A 26 30.85 -2.01 -10.05
CA ARG A 26 31.85 -2.97 -9.56
C ARG A 26 31.29 -4.39 -9.39
N ALA A 27 29.97 -4.53 -9.20
CA ALA A 27 29.27 -5.80 -9.29
C ALA A 27 29.52 -6.52 -10.64
N LEU A 28 29.72 -5.75 -11.72
CA LEU A 28 30.04 -6.29 -13.05
C LEU A 28 31.41 -6.97 -13.15
N VAL A 29 32.29 -6.82 -12.16
CA VAL A 29 33.66 -7.39 -12.15
C VAL A 29 33.87 -8.42 -11.04
N ALA A 30 32.86 -8.64 -10.19
CA ALA A 30 32.89 -9.59 -9.08
C ALA A 30 32.27 -10.93 -9.48
N ASP A 31 32.44 -11.96 -8.64
CA ASP A 31 31.73 -13.22 -8.81
C ASP A 31 30.21 -12.98 -8.75
N ARG A 32 29.50 -13.36 -9.83
CA ARG A 32 28.07 -13.06 -10.00
C ARG A 32 27.24 -13.69 -8.89
N VAL A 33 27.57 -14.91 -8.45
CA VAL A 33 26.83 -15.59 -7.39
C VAL A 33 26.94 -14.81 -6.09
N ALA A 34 28.17 -14.42 -5.69
CA ALA A 34 28.39 -13.63 -4.48
C ALA A 34 27.68 -12.26 -4.51
N VAL A 35 27.54 -11.63 -5.68
CA VAL A 35 26.79 -10.37 -5.85
C VAL A 35 25.29 -10.59 -5.63
N LEU A 36 24.73 -11.63 -6.23
CA LEU A 36 23.30 -11.90 -6.14
C LEU A 36 22.90 -12.29 -4.70
N ASP A 37 23.70 -13.13 -4.04
CA ASP A 37 23.49 -13.48 -2.63
C ASP A 37 23.55 -12.24 -1.72
N ALA A 38 24.49 -11.32 -1.99
CA ALA A 38 24.59 -10.06 -1.25
C ALA A 38 23.39 -9.14 -1.49
N LEU A 39 22.85 -9.11 -2.71
CA LEU A 39 21.66 -8.35 -3.05
C LEU A 39 20.43 -8.88 -2.31
N ASP A 40 20.20 -10.19 -2.36
CA ASP A 40 19.10 -10.85 -1.64
C ASP A 40 19.21 -10.56 -0.13
N GLY A 41 20.40 -10.74 0.45
CA GLY A 41 20.65 -10.45 1.86
C GLY A 41 20.42 -8.98 2.23
N CYS A 42 20.70 -8.05 1.32
CA CYS A 42 20.43 -6.62 1.51
C CYS A 42 18.93 -6.29 1.51
N VAL A 43 18.13 -6.96 0.67
CA VAL A 43 16.68 -6.76 0.62
C VAL A 43 15.99 -7.39 1.82
N VAL A 44 16.45 -8.57 2.24
CA VAL A 44 15.87 -9.29 3.39
C VAL A 44 16.13 -8.59 4.72
N ARG A 45 17.34 -8.02 4.92
CA ARG A 45 17.74 -7.48 6.23
C ARG A 45 17.79 -5.96 6.33
N ASP A 46 17.47 -5.26 5.24
CA ASP A 46 17.69 -3.81 5.03
C ASP A 46 18.77 -3.17 5.93
N PRO A 47 20.05 -3.22 5.56
CA PRO A 47 21.13 -2.69 6.39
C PRO A 47 21.15 -1.16 6.51
N ARG A 48 20.19 -0.43 5.92
CA ARG A 48 20.20 1.04 5.87
C ARG A 48 19.57 1.66 7.10
N ALA A 49 20.42 2.08 8.03
CA ALA A 49 20.02 2.77 9.27
C ALA A 49 19.46 4.19 9.08
N VAL A 50 19.67 4.84 7.92
CA VAL A 50 19.25 6.23 7.68
C VAL A 50 18.21 6.28 6.55
N PRO A 51 17.12 7.05 6.69
CA PRO A 51 16.18 7.28 5.60
C PRO A 51 16.90 7.85 4.38
N ALA A 52 16.87 7.11 3.27
CA ALA A 52 17.49 7.54 2.02
C ALA A 52 16.61 8.59 1.31
N THR A 53 17.21 9.44 0.49
CA THR A 53 16.49 10.37 -0.39
C THR A 53 15.75 9.67 -1.53
N GLU A 54 16.17 8.46 -1.90
CA GLU A 54 15.50 7.60 -2.89
C GLU A 54 14.69 6.49 -2.17
N SER A 55 13.56 6.10 -2.77
CA SER A 55 12.80 4.93 -2.31
C SER A 55 13.67 3.66 -2.33
N ARG A 56 13.75 2.97 -1.18
CA ARG A 56 14.55 1.75 -1.03
C ARG A 56 14.14 0.66 -2.02
N SER A 57 12.83 0.47 -2.21
CA SER A 57 12.31 -0.55 -3.14
C SER A 57 12.66 -0.24 -4.59
N LEU A 58 12.67 1.04 -4.98
CA LEU A 58 13.07 1.45 -6.32
C LEU A 58 14.57 1.23 -6.56
N TYR A 59 15.41 1.55 -5.57
CA TYR A 59 16.84 1.33 -5.65
C TYR A 59 17.16 -0.17 -5.87
N TYR A 60 16.61 -1.05 -5.04
CA TYR A 60 16.89 -2.48 -5.17
C TYR A 60 16.25 -3.08 -6.42
N ALA A 61 15.03 -2.69 -6.79
CA ALA A 61 14.40 -3.16 -8.02
C ALA A 61 15.23 -2.82 -9.27
N ARG A 62 15.83 -1.62 -9.31
CA ARG A 62 16.77 -1.26 -10.38
C ARG A 62 18.00 -2.14 -10.39
N LEU A 63 18.58 -2.45 -9.22
CA LEU A 63 19.70 -3.38 -9.14
C LEU A 63 19.34 -4.80 -9.63
N TYR A 64 18.16 -5.33 -9.28
CA TYR A 64 17.70 -6.61 -9.83
C TYR A 64 17.59 -6.57 -11.35
N ALA A 65 17.06 -5.48 -11.91
CA ALA A 65 16.92 -5.31 -13.36
C ALA A 65 18.29 -5.14 -14.05
N ASP A 66 19.15 -4.28 -13.53
CA ASP A 66 20.47 -3.97 -14.10
C ASP A 66 21.40 -5.19 -14.09
N LEU A 67 21.28 -6.06 -13.08
CA LEU A 67 22.07 -7.28 -12.95
C LEU A 67 21.43 -8.49 -13.64
N ASP A 68 20.20 -8.37 -14.15
CA ASP A 68 19.38 -9.49 -14.59
C ASP A 68 19.35 -10.62 -13.54
N ALA A 69 19.03 -10.24 -12.31
CA ALA A 69 18.99 -11.12 -11.15
C ALA A 69 17.68 -11.93 -11.14
N GLY A 70 17.80 -13.22 -10.83
CA GLY A 70 16.65 -14.08 -10.51
C GLY A 70 16.03 -13.72 -9.17
N LEU A 71 14.85 -14.28 -8.87
CA LEU A 71 14.11 -14.03 -7.62
C LEU A 71 14.15 -15.22 -6.66
N ASP A 72 14.95 -16.25 -6.93
CA ASP A 72 14.97 -17.49 -6.14
C ASP A 72 15.29 -17.26 -4.65
N GLY A 73 16.18 -16.31 -4.35
CA GLY A 73 16.50 -15.95 -2.96
C GLY A 73 15.34 -15.27 -2.25
N LEU A 74 14.65 -14.33 -2.92
CA LEU A 74 13.44 -13.71 -2.39
C LEU A 74 12.29 -14.71 -2.24
N ALA A 75 12.11 -15.61 -3.20
CA ALA A 75 11.10 -16.66 -3.12
C ALA A 75 11.35 -17.58 -1.93
N ARG A 76 12.60 -18.01 -1.72
CA ARG A 76 12.98 -18.84 -0.57
C ARG A 76 12.77 -18.14 0.77
N HIS A 77 13.01 -16.83 0.82
CA HIS A 77 12.75 -16.03 2.03
C HIS A 77 11.25 -15.87 2.29
N LEU A 78 10.48 -15.52 1.27
CA LEU A 78 9.06 -15.23 1.42
C LEU A 78 8.21 -16.49 1.64
N LEU A 79 8.53 -17.60 0.97
CA LEU A 79 7.72 -18.82 0.99
C LEU A 79 8.28 -19.90 1.94
N CYS A 80 9.07 -19.53 2.94
CA CYS A 80 9.52 -20.49 3.95
C CYS A 80 8.60 -20.53 5.18
N ASP A 81 8.68 -21.63 5.93
CA ASP A 81 7.88 -21.87 7.13
C ASP A 81 8.04 -20.76 8.19
N ASP A 82 9.22 -20.12 8.25
CA ASP A 82 9.49 -19.04 9.19
C ASP A 82 8.53 -17.86 9.01
N ASP A 83 7.95 -17.66 7.81
CA ASP A 83 6.96 -16.61 7.52
C ASP A 83 5.76 -16.65 8.47
N TRP A 84 5.35 -17.85 8.88
CA TRP A 84 4.22 -18.06 9.78
C TRP A 84 4.59 -17.95 11.25
N THR A 85 5.88 -18.08 11.59
CA THR A 85 6.35 -18.12 12.99
C THR A 85 7.08 -16.87 13.45
N ASP A 86 7.70 -16.14 12.52
CA ASP A 86 8.37 -14.88 12.82
C ASP A 86 7.32 -13.77 12.91
N GLU A 87 7.29 -13.08 14.05
CA GLU A 87 6.35 -11.98 14.32
C GLU A 87 6.93 -10.62 13.94
N ASP A 88 8.17 -10.56 13.43
CA ASP A 88 8.75 -9.34 12.90
C ASP A 88 8.01 -8.91 11.62
N ALA A 89 7.08 -7.96 11.77
CA ALA A 89 6.31 -7.40 10.68
C ALA A 89 7.17 -6.76 9.58
N ASP A 90 8.43 -6.39 9.86
CA ASP A 90 9.33 -5.79 8.89
C ASP A 90 10.03 -6.83 8.00
N ARG A 91 9.97 -8.14 8.35
CA ARG A 91 10.63 -9.25 7.63
C ARG A 91 10.28 -9.32 6.15
N THR A 92 9.02 -9.03 5.81
CA THR A 92 8.45 -9.19 4.47
C THR A 92 8.23 -7.85 3.78
N ALA A 93 8.16 -6.75 4.54
CA ALA A 93 7.80 -5.42 4.07
C ALA A 93 8.69 -4.93 2.91
N LEU A 94 10.02 -4.95 3.07
CA LEU A 94 10.92 -4.52 1.99
C LEU A 94 10.95 -5.51 0.82
N PRO A 95 11.10 -6.83 1.02
CA PRO A 95 10.98 -7.82 -0.06
C PRO A 95 9.71 -7.64 -0.92
N LEU A 96 8.53 -7.53 -0.30
CA LEU A 96 7.26 -7.33 -1.01
C LEU A 96 7.23 -5.98 -1.76
N ALA A 97 7.77 -4.91 -1.15
CA ALA A 97 7.86 -3.61 -1.82
C ALA A 97 8.79 -3.64 -3.04
N VAL A 98 9.90 -4.39 -2.99
CA VAL A 98 10.80 -4.61 -4.13
C VAL A 98 10.09 -5.39 -5.23
N LEU A 99 9.40 -6.49 -4.90
CA LEU A 99 8.63 -7.27 -5.88
C LEU A 99 7.53 -6.43 -6.54
N GLY A 100 6.77 -5.65 -5.77
CA GLY A 100 5.76 -4.75 -6.32
C GLY A 100 6.37 -3.69 -7.25
N THR A 101 7.60 -3.25 -6.98
CA THR A 101 8.28 -2.29 -7.85
C THR A 101 8.80 -2.96 -9.12
N LEU A 102 9.37 -4.17 -9.04
CA LEU A 102 9.76 -4.97 -10.19
C LEU A 102 8.57 -5.29 -11.09
N ALA A 103 7.44 -5.70 -10.52
CA ALA A 103 6.22 -5.97 -11.27
C ALA A 103 5.72 -4.73 -12.03
N ARG A 104 5.76 -3.54 -11.40
CA ARG A 104 5.45 -2.27 -12.08
C ARG A 104 6.45 -1.89 -13.18
N LEU A 105 7.70 -2.36 -13.08
CA LEU A 105 8.69 -2.24 -14.15
C LEU A 105 8.53 -3.30 -15.25
N GLY A 106 7.55 -4.19 -15.16
CA GLY A 106 7.21 -5.18 -16.19
C GLY A 106 7.86 -6.56 -16.00
N ARG A 107 8.48 -6.84 -14.84
CA ARG A 107 9.02 -8.17 -14.50
C ARG A 107 7.87 -9.14 -14.18
N SER A 108 7.57 -10.05 -15.13
CA SER A 108 6.46 -11.01 -14.99
C SER A 108 6.68 -12.05 -13.89
N ASP A 109 7.92 -12.44 -13.63
CA ASP A 109 8.29 -13.35 -12.56
C ASP A 109 8.05 -12.73 -11.17
N ALA A 110 8.22 -11.41 -11.02
CA ALA A 110 7.85 -10.69 -9.80
C ALA A 110 6.33 -10.66 -9.59
N THR A 111 5.55 -10.46 -10.66
CA THR A 111 4.08 -10.58 -10.60
C THR A 111 3.65 -12.00 -10.22
N ALA A 112 4.29 -13.02 -10.79
CA ALA A 112 4.01 -14.42 -10.47
C ALA A 112 4.30 -14.73 -8.99
N LEU A 113 5.45 -14.29 -8.49
CA LEU A 113 5.83 -14.50 -7.08
C LEU A 113 4.92 -13.75 -6.11
N LEU A 114 4.47 -12.53 -6.43
CA LEU A 114 3.45 -11.84 -5.62
C LEU A 114 2.14 -12.64 -5.57
N ARG A 115 1.69 -13.18 -6.70
CA ARG A 115 0.47 -14.01 -6.76
C ARG A 115 0.61 -15.31 -5.96
N GLU A 116 1.79 -15.91 -5.97
CA GLU A 116 2.09 -17.08 -5.15
C GLU A 116 2.09 -16.74 -3.66
N TYR A 117 2.72 -15.62 -3.28
CA TYR A 117 2.72 -15.17 -1.89
C TYR A 117 1.33 -14.78 -1.39
N VAL A 118 0.45 -14.22 -2.23
CA VAL A 118 -0.96 -14.00 -1.85
C VAL A 118 -1.67 -15.32 -1.48
N LYS A 119 -1.27 -16.44 -2.09
CA LYS A 119 -1.87 -17.75 -1.82
C LYS A 119 -1.33 -18.42 -0.56
N GLU A 120 -0.04 -18.25 -0.27
CA GLU A 120 0.66 -19.06 0.74
C GLU A 120 1.19 -18.25 1.93
N GLY A 121 1.48 -16.97 1.74
CA GLY A 121 2.17 -16.12 2.71
C GLY A 121 1.26 -15.62 3.83
N ARG A 122 1.86 -15.30 4.98
CA ARG A 122 1.17 -14.71 6.14
C ARG A 122 0.71 -13.29 5.83
N ASP A 123 1.60 -12.46 5.30
CA ASP A 123 1.33 -11.05 4.96
C ASP A 123 0.68 -10.89 3.56
N TRP A 124 -0.21 -11.82 3.21
CA TRP A 124 -0.90 -11.81 1.93
C TRP A 124 -1.63 -10.49 1.60
N PRO A 125 -2.20 -9.70 2.56
CA PRO A 125 -2.86 -8.45 2.23
C PRO A 125 -1.90 -7.42 1.65
N GLU A 126 -0.67 -7.34 2.19
CA GLU A 126 0.36 -6.44 1.70
C GLU A 126 0.77 -6.81 0.27
N ALA A 127 0.97 -8.10 -0.01
CA ALA A 127 1.26 -8.58 -1.36
C ALA A 127 0.11 -8.31 -2.35
N LEU A 128 -1.15 -8.44 -1.90
CA LEU A 128 -2.31 -8.13 -2.71
C LEU A 128 -2.36 -6.64 -3.07
N ASP A 129 -2.09 -5.74 -2.12
CA ASP A 129 -2.03 -4.30 -2.38
C ASP A 129 -0.90 -3.97 -3.38
N ARG A 130 0.26 -4.63 -3.25
CA ARG A 130 1.33 -4.50 -4.25
C ARG A 130 0.90 -4.95 -5.63
N LEU A 131 0.18 -6.07 -5.72
CA LEU A 131 -0.35 -6.62 -6.96
C LEU A 131 -1.43 -5.73 -7.59
N ALA A 132 -2.32 -5.16 -6.77
CA ALA A 132 -3.37 -4.24 -7.23
C ALA A 132 -2.81 -2.90 -7.75
N ALA A 133 -1.62 -2.50 -7.28
CA ALA A 133 -0.89 -1.37 -7.81
C ALA A 133 -0.17 -1.67 -9.14
N VAL A 134 -0.12 -2.92 -9.60
CA VAL A 134 0.44 -3.30 -10.90
C VAL A 134 -0.59 -2.99 -11.99
N ALA A 135 -0.24 -2.10 -12.91
CA ALA A 135 -1.09 -1.71 -14.04
C ALA A 135 -1.05 -2.71 -15.22
N VAL A 136 -0.77 -3.99 -14.94
CA VAL A 136 -0.66 -5.03 -15.96
C VAL A 136 -1.97 -5.80 -16.00
N GLU A 137 -2.50 -6.00 -17.21
CA GLU A 137 -3.69 -6.82 -17.42
C GLU A 137 -3.48 -8.24 -16.88
N GLY A 138 -4.50 -8.76 -16.20
CA GLY A 138 -4.47 -10.10 -15.63
C GLY A 138 -3.71 -10.27 -14.33
N ALA A 139 -3.05 -9.22 -13.81
CA ALA A 139 -2.33 -9.30 -12.53
C ALA A 139 -3.22 -9.80 -11.38
N LEU A 140 -4.51 -9.47 -11.39
CA LEU A 140 -5.50 -9.85 -10.38
C LEU A 140 -6.41 -11.03 -10.78
N ASP A 141 -6.20 -11.64 -11.94
CA ASP A 141 -7.10 -12.70 -12.43
C ASP A 141 -7.15 -13.88 -11.46
N GLY A 142 -8.35 -14.33 -11.09
CA GLY A 142 -8.56 -15.41 -10.12
C GLY A 142 -8.13 -15.11 -8.68
N MET A 143 -7.66 -13.89 -8.36
CA MET A 143 -7.25 -13.55 -7.00
C MET A 143 -8.44 -13.28 -6.07
N LEU A 144 -9.62 -12.98 -6.61
CA LEU A 144 -10.84 -12.85 -5.82
C LEU A 144 -11.16 -14.15 -5.07
N ASP A 145 -11.20 -15.27 -5.79
CA ASP A 145 -11.54 -16.58 -5.20
C ASP A 145 -10.53 -16.99 -4.13
N VAL A 146 -9.23 -16.81 -4.41
CA VAL A 146 -8.14 -17.07 -3.46
C VAL A 146 -8.32 -16.27 -2.17
N VAL A 147 -8.63 -14.99 -2.27
CA VAL A 147 -8.79 -14.11 -1.10
C VAL A 147 -10.04 -14.47 -0.30
N LEU A 148 -11.13 -14.84 -0.97
CA LEU A 148 -12.37 -15.25 -0.31
C LEU A 148 -12.24 -16.60 0.41
N GLU A 149 -11.42 -17.52 -0.12
CA GLU A 149 -11.10 -18.80 0.53
C GLU A 149 -10.21 -18.62 1.76
N ARG A 150 -9.33 -17.61 1.75
CA ARG A 150 -8.40 -17.33 2.85
C ARG A 150 -9.03 -16.53 3.99
N GLY A 151 -9.66 -15.41 3.66
CA GLY A 151 -10.05 -14.41 4.64
C GLY A 151 -11.41 -14.70 5.26
N GLU A 152 -11.50 -14.65 6.58
CA GLU A 152 -12.76 -14.48 7.30
C GLU A 152 -13.26 -13.03 7.18
N ASP A 153 -14.53 -12.76 7.50
CA ASP A 153 -15.14 -11.44 7.29
C ASP A 153 -14.41 -10.31 8.02
N ASP A 154 -13.94 -10.54 9.25
CA ASP A 154 -13.19 -9.56 10.05
C ASP A 154 -11.80 -9.27 9.44
N GLU A 155 -11.11 -10.29 8.91
CA GLU A 155 -9.83 -10.11 8.24
C GLU A 155 -10.02 -9.34 6.91
N LEU A 156 -11.05 -9.69 6.14
CA LEU A 156 -11.42 -8.97 4.92
C LEU A 156 -11.75 -7.51 5.21
N TYR A 157 -12.46 -7.22 6.30
CA TYR A 157 -12.76 -5.86 6.74
C TYR A 157 -11.49 -5.04 6.97
N GLU A 158 -10.54 -5.56 7.74
CA GLU A 158 -9.27 -4.86 7.98
C GLU A 158 -8.44 -4.72 6.70
N CYS A 159 -8.47 -5.69 5.80
CA CYS A 159 -7.81 -5.58 4.50
C CYS A 159 -8.42 -4.46 3.65
N VAL A 160 -9.74 -4.40 3.54
CA VAL A 160 -10.47 -3.37 2.77
C VAL A 160 -10.20 -1.98 3.33
N LYS A 161 -10.26 -1.84 4.66
CA LYS A 161 -10.07 -0.59 5.39
C LYS A 161 -8.65 -0.01 5.25
N ASN A 162 -7.64 -0.88 5.27
CA ASN A 162 -6.24 -0.45 5.18
C ASN A 162 -5.73 -0.35 3.73
N SER A 163 -6.48 -0.87 2.77
CA SER A 163 -6.09 -0.88 1.36
C SER A 163 -6.13 0.53 0.72
N PRO A 164 -5.04 0.97 0.04
CA PRO A 164 -4.98 2.27 -0.61
C PRO A 164 -6.08 2.46 -1.67
N GLY A 165 -7.00 3.41 -1.40
CA GLY A 165 -8.13 3.67 -2.30
C GLY A 165 -9.10 2.49 -2.44
N MET A 166 -9.05 1.52 -1.51
CA MET A 166 -9.85 0.30 -1.48
C MET A 166 -9.76 -0.51 -2.78
N ARG A 167 -8.56 -0.57 -3.38
CA ARG A 167 -8.28 -1.40 -4.55
C ARG A 167 -7.53 -2.66 -4.12
N PRO A 168 -7.96 -3.86 -4.54
CA PRO A 168 -8.89 -4.14 -5.63
C PRO A 168 -10.36 -4.26 -5.21
N TRP A 169 -10.64 -4.11 -3.92
CA TRP A 169 -11.93 -4.41 -3.28
C TRP A 169 -13.15 -3.76 -3.93
N ARG A 170 -13.10 -2.47 -4.27
CA ARG A 170 -14.22 -1.78 -4.95
C ARG A 170 -14.54 -2.36 -6.32
N MET A 171 -13.54 -2.87 -7.03
CA MET A 171 -13.75 -3.53 -8.31
C MET A 171 -14.39 -4.91 -8.09
N TRP A 172 -13.94 -5.67 -7.10
CA TRP A 172 -14.52 -6.97 -6.74
C TRP A 172 -15.93 -6.89 -6.16
N ALA A 173 -16.30 -5.83 -5.43
CA ALA A 173 -17.65 -5.59 -4.93
C ALA A 173 -18.72 -5.53 -6.04
N THR A 174 -18.32 -5.26 -7.30
CA THR A 174 -19.24 -5.33 -8.45
C THR A 174 -19.57 -6.76 -8.88
N ARG A 175 -18.79 -7.75 -8.43
CA ARG A 175 -18.85 -9.16 -8.85
C ARG A 175 -19.25 -10.10 -7.73
N ASP A 176 -18.97 -9.74 -6.48
CA ASP A 176 -19.20 -10.59 -5.32
C ASP A 176 -19.95 -9.83 -4.21
N GLU A 177 -20.95 -10.50 -3.61
CA GLU A 177 -21.82 -9.93 -2.59
C GLU A 177 -21.15 -9.81 -1.22
N ARG A 178 -20.28 -10.77 -0.87
CA ARG A 178 -19.55 -10.77 0.40
C ARG A 178 -18.56 -9.61 0.45
N VAL A 179 -17.78 -9.43 -0.63
CA VAL A 179 -16.89 -8.25 -0.75
C VAL A 179 -17.68 -6.94 -0.73
N ARG A 180 -18.84 -6.90 -1.39
CA ARG A 180 -19.70 -5.71 -1.39
C ARG A 180 -20.14 -5.32 0.01
N ALA A 181 -20.63 -6.28 0.80
CA ALA A 181 -21.05 -6.05 2.17
C ALA A 181 -19.92 -5.46 3.03
N VAL A 182 -18.70 -6.03 2.93
CA VAL A 182 -17.53 -5.53 3.67
C VAL A 182 -17.15 -4.11 3.22
N VAL A 183 -17.12 -3.83 1.91
CA VAL A 183 -16.83 -2.48 1.38
C VAL A 183 -17.85 -1.46 1.86
N GLU A 184 -19.14 -1.78 1.82
CA GLU A 184 -20.22 -0.91 2.30
C GLU A 184 -20.09 -0.65 3.80
N GLN A 185 -19.74 -1.67 4.59
CA GLN A 185 -19.51 -1.51 6.03
C GLN A 185 -18.33 -0.59 6.33
N VAL A 186 -17.20 -0.75 5.64
CA VAL A 186 -16.03 0.14 5.80
C VAL A 186 -16.36 1.58 5.43
N ASP A 187 -17.08 1.81 4.33
CA ASP A 187 -17.53 3.15 3.93
C ASP A 187 -18.48 3.74 4.99
N LEU A 188 -19.44 2.97 5.51
CA LEU A 188 -20.37 3.40 6.57
C LEU A 188 -19.65 3.77 7.88
N ASP A 189 -18.71 2.95 8.33
CA ASP A 189 -17.94 3.20 9.54
C ASP A 189 -17.07 4.45 9.41
N TRP A 190 -16.49 4.67 8.23
CA TRP A 190 -15.77 5.91 7.93
C TRP A 190 -16.69 7.14 8.02
N TRP A 191 -17.90 7.08 7.44
CA TRP A 191 -18.89 8.15 7.52
C TRP A 191 -19.36 8.40 8.96
N HIS A 192 -19.60 7.36 9.75
CA HIS A 192 -19.95 7.50 11.16
C HIS A 192 -18.84 8.18 11.95
N TRP A 193 -17.59 7.79 11.75
CA TRP A 193 -16.44 8.43 12.39
C TRP A 193 -16.33 9.91 12.00
N GLU A 194 -16.45 10.25 10.71
CA GLU A 194 -16.32 11.62 10.22
C GLU A 194 -17.45 12.53 10.76
N LEU A 195 -18.68 12.03 10.79
CA LEU A 195 -19.83 12.75 11.33
C LEU A 195 -19.72 12.96 12.85
N THR A 196 -19.29 11.94 13.59
CA THR A 196 -19.16 12.04 15.05
C THR A 196 -17.94 12.85 15.48
N ARG A 197 -16.85 12.84 14.70
CA ARG A 197 -15.69 13.71 14.93
C ARG A 197 -16.04 15.19 14.77
N SER A 198 -16.90 15.51 13.81
CA SER A 198 -17.35 16.88 13.53
C SER A 198 -18.17 17.50 14.69
N VAL A 199 -18.78 16.67 15.53
CA VAL A 199 -19.52 17.12 16.73
C VAL A 199 -18.58 17.55 17.87
N LYS A 200 -17.30 17.14 17.85
CA LYS A 200 -16.31 17.57 18.86
C LYS A 200 -15.72 18.95 18.51
N THR A 201 -16.39 19.98 19.03
CA THR A 201 -16.01 21.40 19.23
C THR A 201 -15.82 22.28 17.97
N PRO A 202 -16.68 23.30 17.79
CA PRO A 202 -16.39 24.43 16.92
C PRO A 202 -15.19 25.22 17.45
N HIS A 203 -14.28 25.63 16.57
CA HIS A 203 -13.25 26.60 16.90
C HIS A 203 -13.93 27.99 17.06
N PRO A 204 -13.71 28.77 18.14
CA PRO A 204 -14.52 29.96 18.46
C PRO A 204 -14.31 31.19 17.55
N THR A 205 -13.61 31.06 16.43
CA THR A 205 -13.09 32.20 15.65
C THR A 205 -13.68 32.34 14.25
N ALA A 206 -14.58 31.46 13.82
CA ALA A 206 -15.37 31.71 12.61
C ALA A 206 -16.51 32.69 12.92
N PRO A 207 -16.83 33.66 12.03
CA PRO A 207 -18.04 34.49 12.19
C PRO A 207 -19.26 33.58 12.35
N ALA A 208 -20.20 33.96 13.21
CA ALA A 208 -21.42 33.18 13.44
C ALA A 208 -22.19 33.04 12.12
N GLN A 209 -22.09 31.88 11.48
CA GLN A 209 -22.84 31.53 10.29
C GLN A 209 -24.22 31.03 10.71
N THR A 210 -25.28 31.48 10.05
CA THR A 210 -26.61 30.92 10.24
C THR A 210 -26.78 29.67 9.38
N VAL A 211 -27.77 28.84 9.71
CA VAL A 211 -28.11 27.67 8.89
C VAL A 211 -28.47 28.10 7.46
N ASP A 212 -29.19 29.20 7.31
CA ASP A 212 -29.60 29.72 5.99
C ASP A 212 -28.40 30.14 5.13
N ASP A 213 -27.35 30.74 5.73
CA ASP A 213 -26.12 31.10 5.01
C ASP A 213 -25.42 29.86 4.44
N VAL A 214 -25.37 28.78 5.23
CA VAL A 214 -24.71 27.53 4.84
C VAL A 214 -25.54 26.76 3.80
N LEU A 215 -26.87 26.81 3.90
CA LEU A 215 -27.77 26.20 2.91
C LEU A 215 -27.74 26.95 1.57
N ALA A 216 -27.67 28.29 1.59
CA ALA A 216 -27.52 29.09 0.38
C ALA A 216 -26.23 28.76 -0.37
N GLU A 217 -25.11 28.60 0.36
CA GLU A 217 -23.84 28.21 -0.24
C GLU A 217 -23.82 26.74 -0.74
N ALA A 218 -24.58 25.85 -0.09
CA ALA A 218 -24.72 24.47 -0.53
C ALA A 218 -25.45 24.35 -1.89
N ALA A 219 -26.32 25.32 -2.22
CA ALA A 219 -27.08 25.34 -3.46
C ALA A 219 -26.23 25.61 -4.72
N ASP A 220 -24.98 26.07 -4.56
CA ASP A 220 -24.07 26.36 -5.68
C ASP A 220 -23.50 25.10 -6.37
N GLY A 221 -23.79 23.90 -5.84
CA GLY A 221 -23.56 22.63 -6.52
C GLY A 221 -23.05 21.49 -5.62
N PRO A 222 -22.94 20.27 -6.16
CA PRO A 222 -22.71 19.05 -5.35
C PRO A 222 -21.38 19.03 -4.59
N ARG A 223 -20.33 19.69 -5.10
CA ARG A 223 -19.06 19.85 -4.37
C ARG A 223 -19.19 20.84 -3.20
N GLN A 224 -19.96 21.90 -3.38
CA GLN A 224 -20.24 22.90 -2.34
C GLN A 224 -21.13 22.30 -1.24
N ALA A 225 -22.15 21.52 -1.61
CA ALA A 225 -23.01 20.80 -0.68
C ALA A 225 -22.21 19.87 0.26
N LEU A 226 -21.22 19.13 -0.26
CA LEU A 226 -20.33 18.29 0.54
C LEU A 226 -19.48 19.11 1.53
N ALA A 227 -18.96 20.27 1.11
CA ALA A 227 -18.20 21.17 1.98
C ALA A 227 -19.09 21.82 3.07
N CYS A 228 -20.36 22.07 2.78
CA CYS A 228 -21.34 22.65 3.70
C CYS A 228 -21.83 21.68 4.78
N GLY A 229 -21.80 20.37 4.54
CA GLY A 229 -22.22 19.36 5.52
C GLY A 229 -21.51 19.48 6.88
N ARG A 230 -20.20 19.77 6.88
CA ARG A 230 -19.40 20.00 8.09
C ARG A 230 -19.83 21.25 8.87
N ARG A 231 -20.29 22.29 8.18
CA ARG A 231 -20.72 23.55 8.80
C ARG A 231 -22.14 23.43 9.34
N LEU A 232 -23.04 22.76 8.64
CA LEU A 232 -24.39 22.47 9.14
C LEU A 232 -24.36 21.72 10.46
N GLY A 233 -23.45 20.75 10.63
CA GLY A 233 -23.27 20.04 11.90
C GLY A 233 -22.84 20.92 13.09
N ALA A 234 -22.27 22.10 12.83
CA ALA A 234 -21.84 23.05 13.86
C ALA A 234 -22.89 24.12 14.19
N VAL A 235 -23.81 24.44 13.27
CA VAL A 235 -24.78 25.55 13.41
C VAL A 235 -26.24 25.10 13.49
N ALA A 236 -26.57 23.89 13.07
CA ALA A 236 -27.94 23.40 13.03
C ALA A 236 -28.36 22.70 14.32
N GLY A 237 -29.39 23.24 14.98
CA GLY A 237 -30.19 22.52 15.99
C GLY A 237 -31.33 21.67 15.38
N PRO A 238 -32.02 20.83 16.19
CA PRO A 238 -33.13 19.96 15.74
C PRO A 238 -34.25 20.66 14.97
N GLU A 239 -34.52 21.92 15.30
CA GLU A 239 -35.49 22.80 14.67
C GLU A 239 -35.22 23.05 13.18
N HIS A 240 -33.97 22.90 12.74
CA HIS A 240 -33.54 23.16 11.36
C HIS A 240 -33.67 21.93 10.44
N ARG A 241 -34.07 20.77 10.98
CA ARG A 241 -34.15 19.51 10.24
C ARG A 241 -35.04 19.62 8.99
N GLY A 242 -36.15 20.35 9.07
CA GLY A 242 -37.07 20.54 7.94
C GLY A 242 -36.42 21.32 6.79
N ALA A 243 -35.66 22.37 7.09
CA ALA A 243 -34.98 23.19 6.10
C ALA A 243 -33.83 22.42 5.41
N ILE A 244 -33.07 21.65 6.18
CA ILE A 244 -31.97 20.82 5.65
C ILE A 244 -32.51 19.74 4.71
N LEU A 245 -33.61 19.08 5.08
CA LEU A 245 -34.26 18.10 4.21
C LEU A 245 -34.84 18.77 2.96
N ALA A 246 -35.49 19.92 3.08
CA ALA A 246 -36.00 20.63 1.89
C ALA A 246 -34.86 20.97 0.90
N ALA A 247 -33.71 21.41 1.39
CA ALA A 247 -32.55 21.75 0.56
C ALA A 247 -31.87 20.53 -0.08
N ALA A 248 -31.85 19.37 0.58
CA ALA A 248 -31.25 18.16 0.03
C ALA A 248 -32.06 17.52 -1.12
N TRP A 249 -33.33 17.92 -1.26
CA TRP A 249 -34.26 17.40 -2.27
C TRP A 249 -34.64 18.44 -3.34
N ALA A 250 -34.04 19.63 -3.30
CA ALA A 250 -34.17 20.68 -4.31
C ALA A 250 -33.15 20.52 -5.43
#